data_AF-A0A3E0DPN3-F1
#
_entry.id   AF-A0A3E0DPN3-F1
#
_cell.length_a   1.000
_cell.length_b   1.000
_cell.length_c   1.000
_cell.angle_alpha   90.00
_cell.angle_beta   90.00
_cell.angle_gamma   90.00
#
_symmetry.space_group_name_H-M   'P 1'
#
loop_
_entity.id
_entity.type
_entity.pdbx_description
1 polymer ?
#
loop_
_entity_poly.entity_id
_entity_poly.type
_entity_poly.pdbx_seq_one_letter_code
_entity_poly.pdbx_strand_id
1 'polypeptide(L)'
;MLFIEALNRVGTQPNRPQATGRLKNRPFITQKDSVDLSTTANEVKEIHLDSEQKTPLTASSSIFANLIEHILNHILNTELSILSPEELNIDDKEWRLFLQAPPNKAQTDAPTTSNSYQEPEIRKQPAKKQLRFRIPVKPAYGPPVEMMVLVSAHQGSPEIPYFFSMLPKENTLPLLKTPYTPEFIAQQITYYHILLDLDGEQDQLAPLYPLLTPPPSEEDIKTPDIYGLRLWRTQGSSLRPIVLGDKKMGLLYIGHYPPLNSQAQTKYESGQKPHYLYTKA
;
A
#
# COMPACT_ATOMS: atom_id res chain seq x y z
N MET A 1 16.23 16.07 -9.98
CA MET A 1 16.31 15.93 -8.50
C MET A 1 15.58 17.13 -7.93
N LEU A 2 14.37 16.94 -7.41
CA LEU A 2 13.52 18.02 -6.91
C LEU A 2 13.27 17.82 -5.41
N PHE A 3 13.21 18.93 -4.66
CA PHE A 3 13.20 19.00 -3.20
C PHE A 3 11.88 19.64 -2.74
N ILE A 4 11.29 19.13 -1.65
CA ILE A 4 10.02 19.63 -1.07
C ILE A 4 10.34 20.57 0.10
N GLU A 5 9.82 21.81 0.05
CA GLU A 5 9.82 22.79 1.14
C GLU A 5 8.57 22.65 2.03
N ALA A 6 8.74 22.71 3.36
CA ALA A 6 7.65 22.57 4.33
C ALA A 6 7.24 23.94 4.91
N LEU A 7 5.96 24.31 4.79
CA LEU A 7 5.37 25.46 5.46
C LEU A 7 4.39 25.00 6.56
N ASN A 8 4.71 25.33 7.81
CA ASN A 8 3.85 25.11 8.96
C ASN A 8 2.76 26.19 9.06
N ARG A 9 1.48 25.81 9.20
CA ARG A 9 0.46 26.65 9.85
C ARG A 9 -0.62 25.82 10.55
N VAL A 10 -0.97 26.30 11.74
CA VAL A 10 -1.83 25.74 12.77
C VAL A 10 -3.22 26.39 12.70
N GLY A 11 -4.30 25.63 12.93
CA GLY A 11 -5.64 26.16 13.20
C GLY A 11 -6.71 25.05 13.25
N THR A 12 -7.12 24.61 14.45
CA THR A 12 -8.39 24.94 15.16
C THR A 12 -9.67 24.26 14.62
N GLN A 13 -10.13 23.25 15.37
CA GLN A 13 -11.43 22.58 15.23
C GLN A 13 -12.61 23.44 15.72
N PRO A 14 -13.83 23.18 15.22
CA PRO A 14 -15.04 23.36 16.03
C PRO A 14 -15.93 22.10 16.13
N ASN A 15 -16.47 21.91 17.34
CA ASN A 15 -17.42 20.88 17.80
C ASN A 15 -18.77 20.86 17.04
N ARG A 16 -19.41 19.69 16.97
CA ARG A 16 -20.87 19.56 16.79
C ARG A 16 -21.52 18.61 17.82
N PRO A 17 -22.80 18.83 18.19
CA PRO A 17 -23.43 18.19 19.33
C PRO A 17 -24.24 16.93 18.98
N GLN A 18 -24.43 16.09 20.00
CA GLN A 18 -25.22 14.85 20.02
C GLN A 18 -26.73 15.08 19.91
N ALA A 19 -27.43 14.16 19.25
CA ALA A 19 -28.87 13.94 19.44
C ALA A 19 -29.19 12.44 19.44
N THR A 20 -30.08 12.06 20.35
CA THR A 20 -30.35 10.72 20.86
C THR A 20 -31.66 10.11 20.31
N GLY A 21 -31.62 8.81 20.02
CA GLY A 21 -32.65 7.79 20.30
C GLY A 21 -34.04 7.84 19.63
N ARG A 22 -34.45 6.76 18.94
CA ARG A 22 -35.12 5.58 19.53
C ARG A 22 -35.61 4.59 18.44
N LEU A 23 -35.42 3.30 18.75
CA LEU A 23 -35.79 2.11 17.99
C LEU A 23 -37.30 1.85 17.93
N LYS A 24 -37.78 1.26 16.82
CA LYS A 24 -38.94 0.37 16.78
C LYS A 24 -38.71 -0.75 15.74
N ASN A 25 -38.46 -1.95 16.24
CA ASN A 25 -38.34 -3.19 15.46
C ASN A 25 -39.70 -3.63 14.90
N ARG A 26 -39.73 -4.00 13.61
CA ARG A 26 -40.74 -4.92 13.03
C ARG A 26 -39.98 -6.00 12.26
N PRO A 27 -40.29 -7.29 12.45
CA PRO A 27 -39.65 -8.35 11.69
C PRO A 27 -40.33 -8.47 10.32
N PHE A 28 -39.60 -8.18 9.25
CA PHE A 28 -39.99 -8.57 7.91
C PHE A 28 -39.31 -9.89 7.55
N ILE A 29 -40.15 -10.86 7.20
CA ILE A 29 -39.80 -12.17 6.66
C ILE A 29 -39.17 -11.94 5.29
N THR A 30 -37.88 -12.22 5.14
CA THR A 30 -37.19 -12.19 3.86
C THR A 30 -37.33 -13.53 3.16
N GLN A 31 -37.95 -13.50 1.98
CA GLN A 31 -37.93 -14.58 0.99
C GLN A 31 -36.47 -14.90 0.62
N LYS A 32 -36.13 -16.19 0.66
CA LYS A 32 -34.85 -16.74 0.24
C LYS A 32 -34.76 -16.74 -1.29
N ASP A 33 -34.31 -15.62 -1.84
CA ASP A 33 -33.63 -15.55 -3.14
C ASP A 33 -32.32 -14.77 -2.96
N SER A 34 -31.60 -15.07 -1.87
CA SER A 34 -30.22 -14.61 -1.68
C SER A 34 -29.28 -15.63 -2.31
N VAL A 35 -28.66 -15.24 -3.42
CA VAL A 35 -27.42 -15.87 -3.88
C VAL A 35 -26.41 -15.64 -2.75
N ASP A 36 -26.08 -16.69 -1.99
CA ASP A 36 -25.03 -16.63 -0.98
C ASP A 36 -23.70 -16.44 -1.72
N LEU A 37 -23.33 -15.17 -1.94
CA LEU A 37 -21.95 -14.79 -2.20
C LEU A 37 -21.14 -15.39 -1.06
N SER A 38 -20.17 -16.25 -1.40
CA SER A 38 -19.29 -16.92 -0.43
C SER A 38 -18.91 -15.96 0.70
N THR A 39 -18.82 -16.44 1.94
CA THR A 39 -18.42 -15.61 3.09
C THR A 39 -17.14 -14.79 2.83
N THR A 40 -16.27 -15.26 1.93
CA THR A 40 -15.09 -14.56 1.40
C THR A 40 -15.40 -13.28 0.61
N ALA A 41 -16.51 -13.22 -0.12
CA ALA A 41 -16.96 -12.03 -0.86
C ALA A 41 -17.54 -10.96 0.08
N ASN A 42 -18.04 -11.35 1.26
CA ASN A 42 -18.55 -10.43 2.28
C ASN A 42 -17.45 -9.75 3.12
N GLU A 43 -16.18 -10.13 2.94
CA GLU A 43 -15.04 -9.57 3.69
C GLU A 43 -14.16 -8.61 2.87
N VAL A 44 -14.59 -8.19 1.67
CA VAL A 44 -13.87 -7.18 0.90
C VAL A 44 -14.06 -5.83 1.59
N LYS A 45 -13.09 -5.44 2.43
CA LYS A 45 -13.08 -4.14 3.09
C LYS A 45 -12.64 -3.09 2.09
N GLU A 46 -13.48 -2.11 1.83
CA GLU A 46 -13.05 -0.93 1.08
C GLU A 46 -12.15 -0.03 1.95
N ILE A 47 -11.06 0.42 1.34
CA ILE A 47 -10.15 1.43 1.86
C ILE A 47 -10.47 2.72 1.14
N HIS A 48 -10.81 3.73 1.92
CA HIS A 48 -11.09 5.07 1.41
C HIS A 48 -9.92 5.98 1.77
N LEU A 49 -9.36 6.63 0.76
CA LEU A 49 -8.35 7.68 0.89
C LEU A 49 -8.99 9.01 0.50
N ASP A 50 -8.66 10.06 1.23
CA ASP A 50 -9.26 11.39 1.06
C ASP A 50 -8.17 12.45 1.11
N SER A 51 -8.23 13.42 0.19
CA SER A 51 -7.27 14.53 0.08
C SER A 51 -7.11 15.35 1.37
N GLU A 52 -8.16 15.44 2.19
CA GLU A 52 -8.13 16.16 3.47
C GLU A 52 -7.38 15.40 4.58
N GLN A 53 -7.33 14.07 4.47
CA GLN A 53 -6.76 13.19 5.49
C GLN A 53 -5.36 12.74 5.09
N LYS A 54 -4.43 13.68 5.00
CA LYS A 54 -3.01 13.41 4.72
C LYS A 54 -2.11 13.73 5.91
N THR A 55 -1.03 12.98 6.01
CA THR A 55 0.13 13.36 6.81
C THR A 55 1.13 14.06 5.90
N PRO A 56 1.85 15.10 6.38
CA PRO A 56 2.85 15.77 5.56
C PRO A 56 3.91 14.79 5.05
N LEU A 57 4.30 14.91 3.79
CA LEU A 57 5.46 14.21 3.27
C LEU A 57 6.72 14.59 4.06
N THR A 58 7.48 13.57 4.46
CA THR A 58 8.71 13.74 5.21
C THR A 58 9.90 13.28 4.39
N ALA A 59 11.11 13.66 4.80
CA ALA A 59 12.34 13.12 4.23
C ALA A 59 12.41 11.58 4.34
N SER A 60 11.83 10.99 5.39
CA SER A 60 11.71 9.53 5.53
C SER A 60 10.75 8.93 4.50
N SER A 61 9.64 9.62 4.20
CA SER A 61 8.72 9.24 3.12
C SER A 61 9.42 9.24 1.76
N SER A 62 10.24 10.27 1.50
CA SER A 62 11.02 10.39 0.25
C SER A 62 12.05 9.27 0.10
N ILE A 63 12.84 8.95 1.15
CA ILE A 63 13.76 7.80 1.11
C ILE A 63 13.00 6.53 0.81
N PHE A 64 11.89 6.30 1.51
CA PHE A 64 11.11 5.09 1.32
C PHE A 64 10.58 4.99 -0.12
N ALA A 65 9.98 6.06 -0.67
CA ALA A 65 9.52 6.10 -2.05
C ALA A 65 10.67 5.82 -3.04
N ASN A 66 11.84 6.41 -2.85
CA ASN A 66 13.01 6.17 -3.70
C ASN A 66 13.51 4.72 -3.64
N LEU A 67 13.45 4.06 -2.47
CA LEU A 67 13.76 2.63 -2.37
C LEU A 67 12.79 1.80 -3.21
N ILE A 68 11.49 2.14 -3.17
CA ILE A 68 10.46 1.44 -3.95
C ILE A 68 10.67 1.63 -5.43
N GLU A 69 10.87 2.88 -5.86
CA GLU A 69 11.16 3.21 -7.25
C GLU A 69 12.36 2.43 -7.76
N HIS A 70 13.45 2.39 -6.98
CA HIS A 70 14.66 1.67 -7.34
C HIS A 70 14.42 0.16 -7.51
N ILE A 71 13.59 -0.44 -6.65
CA ILE A 71 13.20 -1.84 -6.73
C ILE A 71 12.31 -2.09 -7.94
N LEU A 72 11.28 -1.28 -8.16
CA LEU A 72 10.35 -1.46 -9.29
C LEU A 72 11.07 -1.28 -10.62
N ASN A 73 11.96 -0.31 -10.74
CA ASN A 73 12.78 -0.10 -11.94
C ASN A 73 13.68 -1.31 -12.24
N HIS A 74 14.20 -1.95 -11.19
CA HIS A 74 14.97 -3.18 -11.34
C HIS A 74 14.08 -4.38 -11.73
N ILE A 75 12.94 -4.57 -11.07
CA ILE A 75 12.03 -5.70 -11.31
C ILE A 75 11.47 -5.64 -12.73
N LEU A 76 11.06 -4.45 -13.16
CA LEU A 76 10.36 -4.23 -14.42
C LEU A 76 11.31 -3.85 -15.55
N ASN A 77 12.59 -3.65 -15.25
CA ASN A 77 13.62 -3.22 -16.21
C ASN A 77 13.19 -1.99 -17.03
N THR A 78 12.64 -0.99 -16.34
CA THR A 78 12.14 0.26 -16.93
C THR A 78 12.46 1.44 -16.01
N GLU A 79 12.46 2.64 -16.57
CA GLU A 79 12.64 3.89 -15.81
C GLU A 79 11.26 4.44 -15.42
N LEU A 80 10.82 4.11 -14.22
CA LEU A 80 9.63 4.66 -13.60
C LEU A 80 10.01 5.74 -12.60
N SER A 81 9.10 6.69 -12.44
CA SER A 81 9.16 7.67 -11.36
C SER A 81 7.91 7.54 -10.50
N ILE A 82 8.12 7.50 -9.19
CA ILE A 82 7.03 7.57 -8.21
C ILE A 82 6.75 9.04 -7.94
N LEU A 83 5.52 9.47 -8.21
CA LEU A 83 5.07 10.83 -7.97
C LEU A 83 4.13 10.89 -6.77
N SER A 84 4.11 12.01 -6.05
CA SER A 84 3.11 12.27 -5.01
C SER A 84 1.97 13.16 -5.54
N PRO A 85 0.78 13.17 -4.88
CA PRO A 85 -0.27 14.12 -5.19
C PRO A 85 0.17 15.60 -5.16
N GLU A 86 1.11 15.93 -4.27
CA GLU A 86 1.71 17.26 -4.16
C GLU A 86 2.49 17.64 -5.42
N GLU A 87 3.34 16.72 -5.92
CA GLU A 87 4.12 16.95 -7.15
C GLU A 87 3.22 17.06 -8.39
N LEU A 88 2.06 16.41 -8.35
CA LEU A 88 1.05 16.49 -9.39
C LEU A 88 0.13 17.72 -9.27
N ASN A 89 0.31 18.55 -8.23
CA ASN A 89 -0.54 19.70 -7.93
C ASN A 89 -2.04 19.36 -7.83
N ILE A 90 -2.36 18.16 -7.34
CA ILE A 90 -3.73 17.70 -7.09
C ILE A 90 -4.06 17.64 -5.60
N ASP A 91 -3.07 17.87 -4.76
CA ASP A 91 -3.17 17.78 -3.30
C ASP A 91 -4.04 18.87 -2.65
N ASP A 92 -4.14 20.05 -3.28
CA ASP A 92 -5.04 21.13 -2.87
C ASP A 92 -6.48 20.98 -3.42
N LYS A 93 -6.74 19.91 -4.17
CA LYS A 93 -8.05 19.63 -4.79
C LYS A 93 -8.77 18.56 -3.99
N GLU A 94 -10.10 18.62 -3.97
CA GLU A 94 -10.92 17.60 -3.35
C GLU A 94 -10.94 16.33 -4.20
N TRP A 95 -10.46 15.22 -3.64
CA TRP A 95 -10.55 13.91 -4.28
C TRP A 95 -10.64 12.77 -3.27
N ARG A 96 -11.20 11.65 -3.73
CA ARG A 96 -11.29 10.41 -2.97
C ARG A 96 -10.91 9.23 -3.84
N LEU A 97 -10.16 8.31 -3.26
CA LEU A 97 -9.86 7.02 -3.88
C LEU A 97 -10.52 5.91 -3.08
N PHE A 98 -11.12 4.98 -3.81
CA PHE A 98 -11.76 3.79 -3.27
C PHE A 98 -10.95 2.59 -3.73
N LEU A 99 -10.31 1.91 -2.78
CA LEU A 99 -9.48 0.74 -3.04
C LEU A 99 -10.11 -0.46 -2.38
N GLN A 100 -10.15 -1.59 -3.07
CA GLN A 100 -10.51 -2.84 -2.43
C GLN A 100 -9.27 -3.35 -1.66
N ALA A 101 -9.42 -3.53 -0.34
CA ALA A 101 -8.39 -4.22 0.42
C ALA A 101 -8.35 -5.68 -0.04
N PRO A 102 -7.17 -6.23 -0.28
CA PRO A 102 -7.06 -7.64 -0.61
C PRO A 102 -7.47 -8.47 0.63
N PRO A 103 -8.01 -9.68 0.44
CA PRO A 103 -8.49 -10.49 1.55
C PRO A 103 -7.33 -10.82 2.51
N ASN A 104 -7.48 -10.39 3.77
CA ASN A 104 -6.53 -10.72 4.84
C ASN A 104 -6.80 -12.15 5.31
N LYS A 105 -6.14 -13.14 4.70
CA LYS A 105 -6.08 -14.51 5.25
C LYS A 105 -5.14 -14.62 6.46
N ALA A 106 -5.09 -13.59 7.29
CA ALA A 106 -4.37 -13.66 8.56
C ALA A 106 -5.30 -14.31 9.59
N GLN A 107 -5.00 -15.58 9.91
CA GLN A 107 -5.54 -16.39 11.00
C GLN A 107 -6.93 -16.99 10.79
N THR A 108 -6.95 -18.17 10.16
CA THR A 108 -7.89 -19.24 10.52
C THR A 108 -7.23 -20.60 10.31
N ASP A 109 -6.10 -20.82 10.99
CA ASP A 109 -5.56 -22.18 11.24
C ASP A 109 -6.32 -22.86 12.40
N ALA A 110 -7.63 -22.68 12.46
CA ALA A 110 -8.49 -23.49 13.31
C ALA A 110 -9.22 -24.48 12.38
N PRO A 111 -9.00 -25.80 12.50
CA PRO A 111 -9.75 -26.76 11.72
C PRO A 111 -11.18 -26.77 12.26
N THR A 112 -12.07 -25.98 11.65
CA THR A 112 -13.50 -26.07 11.90
C THR A 112 -14.00 -27.35 11.26
N THR A 113 -14.11 -28.39 12.09
CA THR A 113 -14.89 -29.59 11.77
C THR A 113 -16.35 -29.21 11.58
N SER A 114 -16.80 -29.03 10.34
CA SER A 114 -18.22 -29.08 10.01
C SER A 114 -18.42 -29.53 8.56
N ASN A 115 -19.28 -30.54 8.43
CA ASN A 115 -19.62 -31.27 7.20
C ASN A 115 -20.17 -30.37 6.07
N SER A 116 -19.91 -30.84 4.84
CA SER A 116 -20.57 -30.57 3.57
C SER A 116 -20.56 -29.13 3.03
N TYR A 117 -19.49 -28.81 2.30
CA TYR A 117 -19.49 -28.42 0.88
C TYR A 117 -18.07 -28.73 0.40
N GLN A 118 -17.89 -29.43 -0.73
CA GLN A 118 -16.56 -29.59 -1.31
C GLN A 118 -16.15 -28.22 -1.86
N GLU A 119 -15.38 -27.46 -1.08
CA GLU A 119 -14.63 -26.31 -1.58
C GLU A 119 -13.84 -26.77 -2.82
N PRO A 120 -13.85 -26.01 -3.92
CA PRO A 120 -12.99 -26.31 -5.05
C PRO A 120 -11.57 -26.36 -4.53
N GLU A 121 -10.90 -27.49 -4.77
CA GLU A 121 -9.56 -27.81 -4.34
C GLU A 121 -8.65 -26.59 -4.55
N ILE A 122 -8.39 -25.83 -3.48
CA ILE A 122 -7.50 -24.67 -3.53
C ILE A 122 -6.14 -25.25 -3.85
N ARG A 123 -5.78 -25.21 -5.13
CA ARG A 123 -4.47 -25.64 -5.62
C ARG A 123 -3.45 -25.04 -4.68
N LYS A 124 -2.73 -25.90 -3.94
CA LYS A 124 -1.68 -25.50 -3.01
C LYS A 124 -0.73 -24.60 -3.80
N GLN A 125 -0.83 -23.29 -3.58
CA GLN A 125 0.05 -22.36 -4.26
C GLN A 125 1.49 -22.74 -3.87
N PRO A 126 2.43 -22.76 -4.83
CA PRO A 126 3.82 -23.04 -4.52
C PRO A 126 4.31 -22.04 -3.46
N ALA A 127 5.28 -22.47 -2.64
CA ALA A 127 5.84 -21.63 -1.59
C ALA A 127 6.26 -20.27 -2.18
N LYS A 128 5.63 -19.19 -1.68
CA LYS A 128 5.82 -17.84 -2.21
C LYS A 128 7.25 -17.41 -1.97
N LYS A 129 8.09 -17.47 -3.01
CA LYS A 129 9.45 -16.95 -2.97
C LYS A 129 9.37 -15.47 -2.59
N GLN A 130 10.11 -15.09 -1.57
CA GLN A 130 10.27 -13.69 -1.18
C GLN A 130 11.58 -13.17 -1.77
N LEU A 131 11.52 -11.97 -2.35
CA LEU A 131 12.70 -11.32 -2.92
C LEU A 131 13.26 -10.36 -1.89
N ARG A 132 14.55 -10.48 -1.60
CA ARG A 132 15.29 -9.59 -0.71
C ARG A 132 16.14 -8.66 -1.55
N PHE A 133 15.89 -7.36 -1.42
CA PHE A 133 16.68 -6.33 -2.08
C PHE A 133 17.62 -5.67 -1.07
N ARG A 134 18.90 -5.61 -1.42
CA ARG A 134 19.97 -4.97 -0.69
C ARG A 134 20.38 -3.72 -1.45
N ILE A 135 20.20 -2.56 -0.83
CA ILE A 135 20.33 -1.26 -1.49
C ILE A 135 21.31 -0.41 -0.70
N PRO A 136 22.52 -0.15 -1.21
CA PRO A 136 23.44 0.78 -0.56
C PRO A 136 22.95 2.20 -0.80
N VAL A 137 22.53 2.89 0.27
CA VAL A 137 22.03 4.26 0.22
C VAL A 137 23.15 5.22 0.61
N LYS A 138 23.59 6.04 -0.35
CA LYS A 138 24.68 7.01 -0.16
C LYS A 138 24.12 8.36 0.30
N PRO A 139 24.42 8.81 1.53
CA PRO A 139 24.13 10.17 1.99
C PRO A 139 24.87 11.23 1.16
N ALA A 140 24.54 12.51 1.37
CA ALA A 140 25.18 13.64 0.70
C ALA A 140 26.71 13.60 0.78
N TYR A 141 27.24 13.12 1.90
CA TYR A 141 28.66 12.85 2.13
C TYR A 141 28.83 11.66 3.07
N GLY A 142 30.00 11.03 3.06
CA GLY A 142 30.31 9.86 3.91
C GLY A 142 30.01 8.50 3.24
N PRO A 143 30.13 7.40 4.01
CA PRO A 143 29.94 6.06 3.50
C PRO A 143 28.45 5.73 3.28
N PRO A 144 28.12 4.82 2.36
CA PRO A 144 26.75 4.32 2.19
C PRO A 144 26.26 3.54 3.41
N VAL A 145 24.95 3.61 3.66
CA VAL A 145 24.24 2.77 4.64
C VAL A 145 23.41 1.74 3.89
N GLU A 146 23.57 0.47 4.25
CA GLU A 146 22.82 -0.63 3.64
C GLU A 146 21.37 -0.60 4.11
N MET A 147 20.42 -0.52 3.17
CA MET A 147 18.99 -0.70 3.42
C MET A 147 18.51 -1.98 2.76
N MET A 148 17.59 -2.68 3.43
CA MET A 148 17.02 -3.94 2.99
C MET A 148 15.50 -3.82 2.82
N VAL A 149 15.00 -4.27 1.68
CA VAL A 149 13.57 -4.36 1.42
C VAL A 149 13.21 -5.80 1.05
N LEU A 150 12.35 -6.40 1.86
CA LEU A 150 11.75 -7.69 1.57
C LEU A 150 10.45 -7.45 0.78
N VAL A 151 10.36 -8.04 -0.40
CA VAL A 151 9.16 -8.00 -1.25
C VAL A 151 8.55 -9.39 -1.31
N SER A 152 7.26 -9.49 -1.06
CA SER A 152 6.50 -10.74 -1.11
C SER A 152 5.25 -10.54 -1.97
N ALA A 153 4.82 -11.59 -2.68
CA ALA A 153 3.53 -11.55 -3.35
C ALA A 153 2.42 -11.47 -2.30
N HIS A 154 1.42 -10.62 -2.52
CA HIS A 154 0.27 -10.51 -1.64
C HIS A 154 -0.47 -11.85 -1.54
N GLN A 155 -0.98 -12.19 -0.35
CA GLN A 155 -1.61 -13.50 -0.13
C GLN A 155 -2.96 -13.67 -0.84
N GLY A 156 -3.70 -12.57 -0.96
CA GLY A 156 -4.99 -12.51 -1.63
C GLY A 156 -4.93 -12.48 -3.15
N SER A 157 -3.75 -12.32 -3.75
CA SER A 157 -3.65 -12.21 -5.21
C SER A 157 -3.86 -13.56 -5.89
N PRO A 158 -4.70 -13.63 -6.95
CA PRO A 158 -5.02 -14.89 -7.63
C PRO A 158 -3.79 -15.49 -8.31
N GLU A 159 -2.88 -14.64 -8.79
CA GLU A 159 -1.66 -15.02 -9.48
C GLU A 159 -0.43 -14.43 -8.78
N ILE A 160 0.65 -15.19 -8.74
CA ILE A 160 1.94 -14.68 -8.26
C ILE A 160 2.61 -13.98 -9.45
N PRO A 161 2.99 -12.70 -9.34
CA PRO A 161 3.66 -11.99 -10.42
C PRO A 161 4.89 -12.75 -10.94
N TYR A 162 5.04 -12.81 -12.27
CA TYR A 162 6.02 -13.67 -12.94
C TYR A 162 7.46 -13.45 -12.46
N PHE A 163 7.82 -12.21 -12.11
CA PHE A 163 9.18 -11.85 -11.68
C PHE A 163 9.60 -12.50 -10.36
N PHE A 164 8.67 -12.94 -9.51
CA PHE A 164 9.01 -13.76 -8.35
C PHE A 164 9.64 -15.09 -8.77
N SER A 165 9.23 -15.67 -9.91
CA SER A 165 9.87 -16.88 -10.42
C SER A 165 11.25 -16.58 -11.04
N MET A 166 11.39 -15.45 -11.74
CA MET A 166 12.58 -15.13 -12.55
C MET A 166 13.75 -14.55 -11.76
N LEU A 167 13.51 -13.61 -10.83
CA LEU A 167 14.58 -12.90 -10.12
C LEU A 167 15.21 -13.78 -9.05
N PRO A 168 16.52 -13.68 -8.74
CA PRO A 168 17.11 -14.42 -7.64
C PRO A 168 16.46 -14.03 -6.29
N LYS A 169 16.56 -14.91 -5.28
CA LYS A 169 15.98 -14.66 -3.96
C LYS A 169 16.62 -13.43 -3.29
N GLU A 170 17.92 -13.24 -3.50
CA GLU A 170 18.66 -12.08 -3.01
C GLU A 170 19.15 -11.27 -4.20
N ASN A 171 18.89 -9.97 -4.17
CA ASN A 171 19.22 -9.02 -5.22
C ASN A 171 19.97 -7.86 -4.58
N THR A 172 21.16 -7.55 -5.10
CA THR A 172 21.88 -6.33 -4.72
C THR A 172 21.65 -5.29 -5.79
N LEU A 173 21.08 -4.16 -5.41
CA LEU A 173 20.81 -3.07 -6.33
C LEU A 173 21.97 -2.08 -6.36
N PRO A 174 22.08 -1.26 -7.43
CA PRO A 174 23.03 -0.17 -7.50
C PRO A 174 22.90 0.84 -6.34
N LEU A 175 23.91 1.70 -6.25
CA LEU A 175 23.96 2.77 -5.27
C LEU A 175 22.81 3.78 -5.45
N LEU A 176 21.98 3.94 -4.42
CA LEU A 176 20.95 4.97 -4.37
C LEU A 176 21.52 6.23 -3.69
N LYS A 177 21.66 7.32 -4.44
CA LYS A 177 22.13 8.60 -3.88
C LYS A 177 20.98 9.39 -3.29
N THR A 178 21.22 10.03 -2.15
CA THR A 178 20.25 10.89 -1.49
C THR A 178 20.90 12.19 -1.02
N PRO A 179 20.17 13.32 -1.01
CA PRO A 179 20.71 14.59 -0.55
C PRO A 179 20.75 14.72 0.98
N TYR A 180 20.28 13.72 1.73
CA TYR A 180 20.23 13.81 3.20
C TYR A 180 21.59 13.54 3.85
N THR A 181 21.76 14.09 5.05
CA THR A 181 23.01 13.95 5.81
C THR A 181 23.18 12.53 6.36
N PRO A 182 24.42 12.07 6.60
CA PRO A 182 24.66 10.76 7.18
C PRO A 182 23.97 10.56 8.54
N GLU A 183 23.86 11.60 9.38
CA GLU A 183 23.17 11.52 10.68
C GLU A 183 21.69 11.21 10.52
N PHE A 184 21.04 11.82 9.52
CA PHE A 184 19.65 11.53 9.20
C PHE A 184 19.48 10.11 8.68
N ILE A 185 20.33 9.68 7.74
CA ILE A 185 20.28 8.34 7.15
C ILE A 185 20.49 7.24 8.21
N ALA A 186 21.40 7.47 9.15
CA ALA A 186 21.68 6.53 10.24
C ALA A 186 20.49 6.29 11.19
N GLN A 187 19.52 7.21 11.23
CA GLN A 187 18.31 7.10 12.06
C GLN A 187 17.13 6.45 11.31
N GLN A 188 17.26 6.20 10.00
CA GLN A 188 16.17 5.65 9.20
C GLN A 188 15.94 4.17 9.48
N ILE A 189 14.72 3.73 9.19
CA ILE A 189 14.40 2.31 9.12
C ILE A 189 15.23 1.70 7.98
N THR A 190 16.03 0.70 8.29
CA THR A 190 16.88 0.00 7.31
C THR A 190 16.27 -1.31 6.83
N TYR A 191 15.11 -1.71 7.37
CA TYR A 191 14.42 -2.93 6.99
C TYR A 191 12.94 -2.67 6.74
N TYR A 192 12.48 -2.94 5.52
CA TYR A 192 11.08 -2.85 5.14
C TYR A 192 10.55 -4.20 4.65
N HIS A 193 9.27 -4.47 4.93
CA HIS A 193 8.53 -5.57 4.33
C HIS A 193 7.33 -5.02 3.56
N ILE A 194 7.25 -5.39 2.29
CA ILE A 194 6.26 -4.91 1.34
C ILE A 194 5.59 -6.10 0.68
N LEU A 195 4.27 -6.02 0.58
CA LEU A 195 3.48 -6.94 -0.21
C LEU A 195 3.15 -6.27 -1.54
N LEU A 196 3.36 -7.00 -2.62
CA LEU A 196 3.09 -6.54 -3.98
C LEU A 196 1.96 -7.38 -4.56
N ASP A 197 1.01 -6.71 -5.19
CA ASP A 197 0.03 -7.30 -6.08
C ASP A 197 0.00 -6.59 -7.45
N LEU A 198 -0.55 -7.28 -8.45
CA LEU A 198 -0.81 -6.77 -9.81
C LEU A 198 -2.28 -6.99 -10.21
N ASP A 199 -3.13 -7.32 -9.24
CA ASP A 199 -4.54 -7.65 -9.45
C ASP A 199 -5.47 -6.49 -9.10
N GLY A 200 -4.92 -5.30 -8.87
CA GLY A 200 -5.70 -4.10 -8.70
C GLY A 200 -6.45 -3.72 -9.97
N GLU A 201 -7.39 -2.79 -9.81
CA GLU A 201 -8.13 -2.26 -10.96
C GLU A 201 -7.19 -1.48 -11.86
N GLN A 202 -7.31 -1.70 -13.18
CA GLN A 202 -6.40 -1.13 -14.18
C GLN A 202 -6.44 0.40 -14.22
N ASP A 203 -7.56 0.99 -13.78
CA ASP A 203 -7.85 2.42 -13.77
C ASP A 203 -8.15 2.93 -12.35
N GLN A 204 -7.58 2.30 -11.31
CA GLN A 204 -7.77 2.67 -9.90
C GLN A 204 -7.43 4.14 -9.57
N LEU A 205 -6.68 4.83 -10.44
CA LEU A 205 -6.35 6.25 -10.31
C LEU A 205 -7.18 7.18 -11.20
N ALA A 206 -8.15 6.65 -11.96
CA ALA A 206 -9.02 7.42 -12.84
C ALA A 206 -9.75 8.59 -12.17
N PRO A 207 -10.18 8.51 -10.90
CA PRO A 207 -10.77 9.67 -10.21
C PRO A 207 -9.85 10.90 -10.16
N LEU A 208 -8.53 10.73 -10.32
CA LEU A 208 -7.56 11.82 -10.29
C LEU A 208 -7.28 12.43 -11.68
N TYR A 209 -7.61 11.76 -12.79
CA TYR A 209 -7.30 12.25 -14.14
C TYR A 209 -7.86 13.65 -14.44
N PRO A 210 -9.11 13.99 -14.09
CA PRO A 210 -9.67 15.32 -14.36
C PRO A 210 -8.93 16.43 -13.60
N LEU A 211 -8.16 16.07 -12.57
CA LEU A 211 -7.42 16.99 -11.73
C LEU A 211 -6.00 17.26 -12.25
N LEU A 212 -5.49 16.44 -13.17
CA LEU A 212 -4.19 16.63 -13.77
C LEU A 212 -4.22 17.78 -14.80
N THR A 213 -3.11 18.49 -14.92
CA THR A 213 -2.94 19.57 -15.90
C THR A 213 -1.67 19.32 -16.72
N PRO A 214 -1.77 18.89 -18.00
CA PRO A 214 -3.01 18.55 -18.71
C PRO A 214 -3.62 17.21 -18.23
N PRO A 215 -4.94 17.02 -18.42
CA PRO A 215 -5.56 15.71 -18.24
C PRO A 215 -4.94 14.68 -19.21
N PRO A 216 -4.76 13.43 -18.80
CA PRO A 216 -4.15 12.41 -19.66
C PRO A 216 -5.10 11.99 -20.78
N SER A 217 -4.55 11.86 -21.99
CA SER A 217 -5.24 11.40 -23.19
C SER A 217 -5.44 9.86 -23.20
N GLU A 218 -6.20 9.33 -24.16
CA GLU A 218 -6.29 7.87 -24.38
C GLU A 218 -4.98 7.27 -24.91
N GLU A 219 -4.12 8.09 -25.52
CA GLU A 219 -2.83 7.69 -26.08
C GLU A 219 -1.71 7.75 -25.04
N ASP A 220 -1.96 8.37 -23.87
CA ASP A 220 -0.99 8.59 -22.79
C ASP A 220 -0.77 7.32 -21.96
N ILE A 221 -0.39 6.23 -22.61
CA ILE A 221 0.07 5.03 -21.91
C ILE A 221 1.51 5.28 -21.46
N LYS A 222 1.70 5.49 -20.15
CA LYS A 222 3.03 5.67 -19.59
C LYS A 222 3.79 4.36 -19.49
N THR A 223 3.10 3.26 -19.16
CA THR A 223 3.77 2.05 -18.64
C THR A 223 2.93 0.77 -18.77
N PRO A 224 3.18 -0.12 -19.76
CA PRO A 224 2.29 -1.25 -20.08
C PRO A 224 2.19 -2.35 -19.00
N ASP A 225 3.18 -2.49 -18.13
CA ASP A 225 3.32 -3.66 -17.25
C ASP A 225 3.04 -3.39 -15.75
N ILE A 226 2.50 -2.22 -15.40
CA ILE A 226 2.20 -1.85 -14.00
C ILE A 226 0.72 -1.63 -13.71
N TYR A 227 -0.16 -1.98 -14.65
CA TYR A 227 -1.59 -1.80 -14.48
C TYR A 227 -2.09 -2.63 -13.32
N GLY A 228 -2.85 -2.00 -12.42
CA GLY A 228 -3.35 -2.68 -11.23
C GLY A 228 -2.26 -2.99 -10.19
N LEU A 229 -1.03 -2.49 -10.33
CA LEU A 229 -0.01 -2.63 -9.30
C LEU A 229 -0.50 -1.96 -8.01
N ARG A 230 -0.47 -2.67 -6.89
CA ARG A 230 -0.57 -2.06 -5.56
C ARG A 230 0.55 -2.59 -4.69
N LEU A 231 1.18 -1.66 -3.99
CA LEU A 231 2.15 -1.96 -2.96
C LEU A 231 1.54 -1.68 -1.60
N TRP A 232 1.76 -2.61 -0.70
CA TRP A 232 1.25 -2.57 0.65
C TRP A 232 2.38 -2.69 1.65
N ARG A 233 2.32 -1.87 2.69
CA ARG A 233 3.21 -1.99 3.84
C ARG A 233 2.48 -2.67 4.98
N THR A 234 3.11 -3.70 5.53
CA THR A 234 2.67 -4.32 6.79
C THR A 234 3.12 -3.45 7.96
N GLN A 235 2.18 -3.05 8.81
CA GLN A 235 2.46 -2.37 10.08
C GLN A 235 1.62 -3.02 11.18
N GLY A 236 2.24 -3.88 11.99
CA GLY A 236 1.53 -4.71 12.95
C GLY A 236 0.54 -5.64 12.24
N SER A 237 -0.72 -5.62 12.66
CA SER A 237 -1.83 -6.35 11.99
C SER A 237 -2.51 -5.55 10.88
N SER A 238 -2.05 -4.32 10.59
CA SER A 238 -2.65 -3.46 9.57
C SER A 238 -1.88 -3.53 8.26
N LEU A 239 -2.63 -3.53 7.16
CA LEU A 239 -2.10 -3.43 5.80
C LEU A 239 -2.42 -2.03 5.28
N ARG A 240 -1.40 -1.28 4.87
CA ARG A 240 -1.57 0.09 4.37
C ARG A 240 -1.11 0.17 2.92
N PRO A 241 -1.93 0.73 2.01
CA PRO A 241 -1.48 0.95 0.64
C PRO A 241 -0.43 2.06 0.65
N ILE A 242 0.63 1.89 -0.13
CA ILE A 242 1.76 2.84 -0.19
C ILE A 242 2.01 3.38 -1.59
N VAL A 243 1.84 2.56 -2.62
CA VAL A 243 2.01 2.96 -4.03
C VAL A 243 0.93 2.28 -4.86
N LEU A 244 0.35 3.02 -5.79
CA LEU A 244 -0.59 2.52 -6.79
C LEU A 244 -0.01 2.74 -8.17
N GLY A 245 -0.15 1.75 -9.04
CA GLY A 245 0.20 1.83 -10.45
C GLY A 245 -1.04 1.91 -11.33
N ASP A 246 -0.94 2.76 -12.34
CA ASP A 246 -1.98 2.96 -13.35
C ASP A 246 -1.36 3.30 -14.71
N LYS A 247 -2.10 3.02 -15.78
CA LYS A 247 -1.65 3.19 -17.16
C LYS A 247 -1.39 4.62 -17.60
N LYS A 248 -2.18 5.57 -17.10
CA LYS A 248 -2.11 6.97 -17.52
C LYS A 248 -1.27 7.81 -16.58
N MET A 249 -1.31 7.51 -15.28
CA MET A 249 -0.59 8.31 -14.29
C MET A 249 0.81 7.79 -13.98
N GLY A 250 1.05 6.49 -14.16
CA GLY A 250 2.30 5.82 -13.77
C GLY A 250 2.22 5.32 -12.33
N LEU A 251 3.21 5.64 -11.50
CA LEU A 251 3.23 5.27 -10.09
C LEU A 251 2.90 6.47 -9.19
N LEU A 252 1.93 6.29 -8.28
CA LEU A 252 1.53 7.29 -7.30
C LEU A 252 1.85 6.83 -5.88
N TYR A 253 2.61 7.64 -5.14
CA TYR A 253 2.84 7.45 -3.71
C TYR A 253 1.65 7.96 -2.88
N ILE A 254 1.02 7.05 -2.15
CA ILE A 254 -0.13 7.34 -1.27
C ILE A 254 0.11 6.95 0.19
N GLY A 255 1.34 6.52 0.54
CA GLY A 255 1.66 6.00 1.88
C GLY A 255 1.52 7.00 3.03
N HIS A 256 1.26 8.27 2.73
CA HIS A 256 1.02 9.35 3.69
C HIS A 256 -0.47 9.66 3.90
N TYR A 257 -1.38 8.98 3.18
CA TYR A 257 -2.83 9.04 3.39
C TYR A 257 -3.27 7.88 4.30
N PRO A 258 -3.63 8.12 5.57
CA PRO A 258 -4.31 7.12 6.38
C PRO A 258 -5.64 6.67 5.75
N PRO A 259 -5.96 5.36 5.82
CA PRO A 259 -7.31 4.89 5.52
C PRO A 259 -8.33 5.52 6.47
N LEU A 260 -9.45 6.05 5.95
CA LEU A 260 -10.53 6.66 6.75
C LEU A 260 -11.04 5.76 7.88
N ASN A 261 -11.13 4.45 7.64
CA ASN A 261 -11.62 3.47 8.62
C ASN A 261 -10.58 3.07 9.70
N SER A 262 -9.35 3.60 9.65
CA SER A 262 -8.26 3.24 10.58
C SER A 262 -8.28 4.02 11.91
N GLN A 263 -9.03 5.13 12.01
CA GLN A 263 -9.10 5.95 13.23
C GLN A 263 -9.77 5.24 14.42
N ALA A 264 -10.46 4.11 14.20
CA ALA A 264 -11.00 3.28 15.26
C ALA A 264 -9.94 2.38 15.93
N GLN A 265 -8.78 2.14 15.30
CA GLN A 265 -7.77 1.18 15.79
C GLN A 265 -6.61 1.85 16.55
N THR A 266 -6.30 3.12 16.29
CA THR A 266 -5.19 3.85 16.92
C THR A 266 -5.34 4.03 18.44
N LYS A 267 -6.54 3.88 19.01
CA LYS A 267 -6.75 3.93 20.47
C LYS A 267 -6.34 2.66 21.21
N TYR A 268 -6.13 1.53 20.53
CA TYR A 268 -5.76 0.27 21.18
C TYR A 268 -4.25 -0.05 21.12
N GLU A 269 -3.47 0.64 20.28
CA GLU A 269 -2.07 0.28 20.01
C GLU A 269 -1.03 1.01 20.86
N SER A 270 -1.41 1.99 21.70
CA SER A 270 -0.46 2.67 22.61
C SER A 270 0.09 1.76 23.72
N GLY A 271 -0.36 0.50 23.81
CA GLY A 271 0.03 -0.45 24.86
C GLY A 271 0.83 -1.67 24.42
N GLN A 272 1.01 -1.95 23.12
CA GLN A 272 1.67 -3.19 22.69
C GLN A 272 2.96 -2.94 21.89
N LYS A 273 4.09 -3.27 22.51
CA LYS A 273 5.39 -3.39 21.83
C LYS A 273 5.28 -4.50 20.77
N PRO A 274 5.75 -4.27 19.53
CA PRO A 274 5.76 -5.32 18.52
C PRO A 274 6.73 -6.43 18.93
N HIS A 275 6.21 -7.64 19.08
CA HIS A 275 7.01 -8.86 19.19
C HIS A 275 7.60 -9.18 17.81
N TYR A 276 8.87 -8.83 17.60
CA TYR A 276 9.64 -9.37 16.50
C TYR A 276 9.86 -10.86 16.76
N LEU A 277 9.23 -11.71 15.95
CA LEU A 277 9.52 -13.15 15.90
C LEU A 277 10.95 -13.32 15.38
N TYR A 278 11.89 -13.43 16.31
CA TYR A 278 13.22 -13.99 16.06
C TYR A 278 13.05 -15.49 15.79
N THR A 279 13.14 -15.91 14.53
CA THR A 279 13.54 -17.29 14.23
C THR A 279 15.05 -17.32 14.09
N LYS A 280 15.73 -17.86 15.11
CA LYS A 280 17.18 -18.14 15.11
C LYS A 280 17.50 -19.38 14.27
N ALA A 281 18.67 -19.29 13.61
CA ALA A 281 19.65 -20.31 13.21
C ALA A 281 19.14 -21.63 12.61
#